data_AF-A0A453I5I6-F1
#
_entry.id   AF-A0A453I5I6-F1
#
_cell.length_a   1.000
_cell.length_b   1.000
_cell.length_c   1.000
_cell.angle_alpha   90.00
_cell.angle_beta   90.00
_cell.angle_gamma   90.00
#
_symmetry.space_group_name_H-M   'P 1'
#
loop_
_entity.id
_entity.type
_entity.pdbx_description
1 polymer ?
#
loop_
_entity_poly.entity_id
_entity_poly.type
_entity_poly.pdbx_seq_one_letter_code
_entity_poly.pdbx_strand_id
1 'polypeptide(L)'
;MTLAIGDGANDVSMIQMADVGVGICGQEGRQAVMASDFAMGQFCFLKRLLLVHGHWNYQRMAYMILYNFYRNAVFVLMLFWYILHTAYSATLALTDWSSVFYSLIYTSVPTVVVGILDKDLSHNTLLYYPRLYEAGLRNEGYNMTLFWITMLDTLWQSLVLFYVPFFTYNISTMDIWSMGSLWTIAVVILVNIHLAMDIQRWVLITHLAIWGSIAATFLCMVLIDSIPIFPNYGTLYNMAASRTYWLSVCLIIVLGLLPRFLCKVIYETFWPSDIQIAREAELLKKLPQQLRSRPESDIS
;
A
#
# COMPACT_ATOMS: atom_id res chain seq x y z
N MET A 1 9.76 22.70 -2.02
CA MET A 1 8.37 22.82 -1.57
C MET A 1 8.11 24.23 -1.10
N THR A 2 7.74 25.10 -2.03
CA THR A 2 7.22 26.44 -1.79
C THR A 2 5.71 26.44 -2.09
N LEU A 3 4.95 27.24 -1.35
CA LEU A 3 3.53 27.48 -1.61
C LEU A 3 3.33 28.97 -1.78
N ALA A 4 2.67 29.36 -2.88
CA ALA A 4 2.28 30.74 -3.12
C ALA A 4 0.76 30.87 -3.06
N ILE A 5 0.29 31.99 -2.52
CA ILE A 5 -1.11 32.31 -2.40
C ILE A 5 -1.36 33.73 -2.92
N GLY A 6 -2.47 33.92 -3.64
CA GLY A 6 -2.85 35.23 -4.16
C GLY A 6 -4.31 35.30 -4.56
N ASP A 7 -4.82 36.51 -4.75
CA ASP A 7 -6.21 36.80 -5.09
C ASP A 7 -6.36 37.62 -6.38
N GLY A 8 -5.28 38.26 -6.84
CA GLY A 8 -5.28 39.16 -7.98
C GLY A 8 -4.39 38.74 -9.16
N ALA A 9 -4.51 39.49 -10.26
CA ALA A 9 -3.69 39.31 -11.47
C ALA A 9 -2.18 39.43 -11.21
N ASN A 10 -1.81 40.28 -10.24
CA ASN A 10 -0.41 40.55 -9.89
C ASN A 10 0.28 39.33 -9.26
N ASP A 11 -0.48 38.45 -8.63
CA ASP A 11 0.05 37.27 -7.94
C ASP A 11 0.17 36.06 -8.87
N VAL A 12 -0.37 36.14 -10.10
CA VAL A 12 -0.38 35.01 -11.05
C VAL A 12 1.03 34.49 -11.32
N SER A 13 2.00 35.39 -11.54
CA SER A 13 3.39 35.00 -11.79
C SER A 13 4.05 34.35 -10.56
N MET A 14 3.71 34.81 -9.36
CA MET A 14 4.18 34.20 -8.11
C MET A 14 3.56 32.81 -7.90
N ILE A 15 2.26 32.66 -8.14
CA ILE A 15 1.51 31.40 -8.03
C ILE A 15 2.07 30.35 -8.99
N GLN A 16 2.32 30.74 -10.24
CA GLN A 16 2.86 29.84 -11.27
C GLN A 16 4.32 29.42 -11.03
N MET A 17 5.08 30.20 -10.26
CA MET A 17 6.48 29.90 -9.95
C MET A 17 6.65 29.01 -8.71
N ALA A 18 5.63 28.90 -7.86
CA ALA A 18 5.68 28.05 -6.67
C ALA A 18 5.41 26.57 -7.00
N ASP A 19 5.87 25.65 -6.13
CA ASP A 19 5.58 24.22 -6.31
C ASP A 19 4.07 23.91 -6.15
N VAL A 20 3.36 24.72 -5.37
CA VAL A 20 1.90 24.65 -5.21
C VAL A 20 1.33 26.06 -5.21
N GLY A 21 0.42 26.33 -6.14
CA GLY A 21 -0.29 27.60 -6.27
C GLY A 21 -1.70 27.56 -5.68
N VAL A 22 -2.05 28.52 -4.81
CA VAL A 22 -3.40 28.61 -4.23
C VAL A 22 -4.03 29.97 -4.54
N GLY A 23 -5.18 29.95 -5.21
CA GLY A 23 -5.95 31.14 -5.55
C GLY A 23 -7.08 31.38 -4.55
N ILE A 24 -7.19 32.61 -4.03
CA ILE A 24 -8.34 33.05 -3.26
C ILE A 24 -9.35 33.71 -4.21
N CYS A 25 -10.61 33.29 -4.15
CA CYS A 25 -11.70 33.96 -4.87
C CYS A 25 -11.99 35.34 -4.26
N GLY A 26 -11.30 36.37 -4.74
CA GLY A 26 -11.58 37.77 -4.43
C GLY A 26 -12.73 38.36 -5.26
N GLN A 27 -13.13 39.60 -4.92
CA GLN A 27 -14.08 40.37 -5.74
C GLN A 27 -13.42 41.07 -6.93
N GLU A 28 -12.10 41.23 -6.91
CA GLU A 28 -11.34 41.98 -7.92
C GLU A 28 -11.05 41.20 -9.21
N GLY A 29 -11.34 39.89 -9.24
CA GLY A 29 -11.21 39.07 -10.43
C GLY A 29 -10.97 37.59 -10.11
N ARG A 30 -11.07 36.73 -11.14
CA ARG A 30 -10.82 35.28 -11.01
C ARG A 30 -9.50 34.83 -11.62
N GLN A 31 -8.61 35.76 -11.97
CA GLN A 31 -7.38 35.45 -12.70
C GLN A 31 -6.39 34.63 -11.86
N ALA A 32 -6.17 34.98 -10.58
CA ALA A 32 -5.35 34.18 -9.67
C ALA A 32 -5.89 32.75 -9.51
N VAL A 33 -7.21 32.63 -9.39
CA VAL A 33 -7.90 31.34 -9.23
C VAL A 33 -7.76 30.46 -10.47
N MET A 34 -7.91 31.04 -11.66
CA MET A 34 -7.75 30.31 -12.92
C MET A 34 -6.30 29.87 -13.17
N ALA A 35 -5.33 30.55 -12.58
CA ALA A 35 -3.91 30.24 -12.70
C ALA A 35 -3.35 29.39 -11.54
N SER A 36 -4.18 29.02 -10.56
CA SER A 36 -3.79 28.26 -9.36
C SER A 36 -4.17 26.78 -9.43
N ASP A 37 -3.44 25.93 -8.70
CA ASP A 37 -3.76 24.50 -8.57
C ASP A 37 -4.99 24.27 -7.68
N PHE A 38 -5.15 25.08 -6.65
CA PHE A 38 -6.27 25.03 -5.71
C PHE A 38 -6.98 26.37 -5.61
N ALA A 39 -8.30 26.35 -5.75
CA ALA A 39 -9.17 27.51 -5.56
C ALA A 39 -9.89 27.43 -4.21
N MET A 40 -9.87 28.51 -3.43
CA MET A 40 -10.64 28.59 -2.18
C MET A 40 -11.27 29.96 -1.96
N GLY A 41 -12.35 30.01 -1.18
CA GLY A 41 -13.08 31.26 -0.93
C GLY A 41 -12.41 32.18 0.09
N GLN A 42 -11.72 31.62 1.08
CA GLN A 42 -11.17 32.36 2.21
C GLN A 42 -9.83 31.76 2.66
N PHE A 43 -8.96 32.61 3.21
CA PHE A 43 -7.64 32.20 3.71
C PHE A 43 -7.72 31.16 4.83
N CYS A 44 -8.78 31.17 5.65
CA CYS A 44 -8.93 30.23 6.78
C CYS A 44 -8.97 28.76 6.34
N PHE A 45 -9.39 28.45 5.11
CA PHE A 45 -9.42 27.09 4.58
C PHE A 45 -8.03 26.54 4.27
N LEU A 46 -7.02 27.39 4.10
CA LEU A 46 -5.64 26.97 3.86
C LEU A 46 -5.11 26.07 4.99
N LYS A 47 -5.48 26.39 6.24
CA LYS A 47 -5.12 25.58 7.42
C LYS A 47 -5.59 24.13 7.25
N ARG A 48 -6.82 23.92 6.77
CA ARG A 48 -7.40 22.57 6.58
C ARG A 48 -6.87 21.89 5.32
N LEU A 49 -6.59 22.65 4.26
CA LEU A 49 -5.97 22.12 3.05
C LEU A 49 -4.60 21.50 3.38
N LEU A 50 -3.73 22.25 4.05
CA LEU A 50 -2.37 21.79 4.35
C LEU A 50 -2.34 20.72 5.45
N LEU A 51 -2.83 21.05 6.65
CA LEU A 51 -2.65 20.17 7.82
C LEU A 51 -3.41 18.85 7.71
N VAL A 52 -4.55 18.83 7.00
CA VAL A 52 -5.37 17.62 6.87
C VAL A 52 -5.13 16.95 5.52
N HIS A 53 -5.39 17.64 4.42
CA HIS A 53 -5.32 17.00 3.09
C HIS A 53 -3.87 16.83 2.64
N GLY A 54 -3.00 17.81 2.90
CA GLY A 54 -1.56 17.70 2.61
C GLY A 54 -0.91 16.55 3.37
N HIS A 55 -1.16 16.45 4.68
CA HIS A 55 -0.66 15.36 5.52
C HIS A 55 -1.12 13.98 5.03
N TRP A 56 -2.44 13.80 4.83
CA TRP A 56 -2.98 12.53 4.33
C TRP A 56 -2.43 12.19 2.95
N ASN A 57 -2.36 13.14 2.02
CA ASN A 57 -1.89 12.88 0.67
C ASN A 57 -0.40 12.50 0.65
N TYR A 58 0.43 13.18 1.44
CA TYR A 58 1.84 12.84 1.59
C TYR A 58 2.02 11.41 2.08
N GLN A 59 1.35 11.04 3.18
CA GLN A 59 1.49 9.71 3.79
C GLN A 59 0.99 8.59 2.86
N ARG A 60 -0.14 8.82 2.21
CA ARG A 60 -0.74 7.91 1.22
C ARG A 60 0.15 7.67 0.02
N MET A 61 0.65 8.75 -0.58
CA MET A 61 1.51 8.66 -1.76
C MET A 61 2.83 7.99 -1.43
N ALA A 62 3.45 8.36 -0.31
CA ALA A 62 4.70 7.76 0.16
C ALA A 62 4.56 6.24 0.34
N TYR A 63 3.51 5.81 1.05
CA TYR A 63 3.23 4.39 1.27
C TYR A 63 2.90 3.67 -0.05
N MET A 64 2.05 4.25 -0.90
CA MET A 64 1.65 3.66 -2.17
C MET A 64 2.85 3.41 -3.09
N ILE A 65 3.78 4.36 -3.18
CA ILE A 65 5.00 4.23 -4.00
C ILE A 65 5.87 3.10 -3.47
N LEU A 66 6.18 3.13 -2.16
CA LEU A 66 7.06 2.13 -1.54
C LEU A 66 6.47 0.72 -1.66
N TYR A 67 5.17 0.60 -1.42
CA TYR A 67 4.45 -0.66 -1.51
C TYR A 67 4.34 -1.19 -2.96
N ASN A 68 4.27 -0.29 -3.94
CA ASN A 68 4.29 -0.65 -5.36
C ASN A 68 5.63 -1.26 -5.77
N PHE A 69 6.75 -0.68 -5.32
CA PHE A 69 8.06 -1.31 -5.51
C PHE A 69 8.15 -2.66 -4.82
N TYR A 70 7.69 -2.76 -3.57
CA TYR A 70 7.68 -4.00 -2.81
C TYR A 70 6.96 -5.14 -3.54
N ARG A 71 5.67 -4.95 -3.90
CA ARG A 71 4.87 -6.04 -4.47
C ARG A 71 5.37 -6.53 -5.83
N ASN A 72 5.93 -5.63 -6.63
CA ASN A 72 6.49 -5.98 -7.94
C ASN A 72 7.85 -6.66 -7.78
N ALA A 73 8.71 -6.15 -6.89
CA ALA A 73 10.01 -6.73 -6.62
C ALA A 73 9.90 -8.17 -6.08
N VAL A 74 8.99 -8.44 -5.13
CA VAL A 74 8.78 -9.80 -4.60
C VAL A 74 8.44 -10.79 -5.72
N PHE A 75 7.54 -10.40 -6.63
CA PHE A 75 7.12 -11.25 -7.74
C PHE A 75 8.26 -11.52 -8.73
N VAL A 76 8.98 -10.48 -9.14
CA VAL A 76 10.11 -10.60 -10.08
C VAL A 76 11.26 -11.38 -9.47
N LEU A 77 11.60 -11.12 -8.19
CA LEU A 77 12.68 -11.83 -7.50
C LEU A 77 12.36 -13.31 -7.30
N MET A 78 11.10 -13.66 -7.00
CA MET A 78 10.66 -15.06 -6.94
C MET A 78 10.95 -15.80 -8.25
N LEU A 79 10.63 -15.18 -9.39
CA LEU A 79 10.94 -15.73 -10.71
C LEU A 79 12.44 -15.76 -11.02
N PHE A 80 13.17 -14.74 -10.57
CA PHE A 80 14.62 -14.68 -10.71
C PHE A 80 15.30 -15.89 -10.04
N TRP A 81 14.89 -16.26 -8.82
CA TRP A 81 15.40 -17.45 -8.13
C TRP A 81 15.11 -18.73 -8.92
N TYR A 82 13.93 -18.84 -9.54
CA TYR A 82 13.59 -19.98 -10.39
C TYR A 82 14.48 -20.09 -11.64
N ILE A 83 14.78 -18.98 -12.30
CA ILE A 83 15.65 -18.95 -13.48
C ILE A 83 17.07 -19.41 -13.14
N LEU A 84 17.60 -19.03 -11.97
CA LEU A 84 18.91 -19.49 -11.49
C LEU A 84 18.96 -21.00 -11.33
N HIS A 85 17.89 -21.61 -10.81
CA HIS A 85 17.81 -23.06 -10.60
C HIS A 85 17.52 -23.86 -11.87
N THR A 86 17.08 -23.21 -12.95
CA THR A 86 16.83 -23.84 -14.26
C THR A 86 17.94 -23.54 -15.27
N ALA A 87 19.16 -23.25 -14.79
CA ALA A 87 20.35 -22.97 -15.60
C ALA A 87 20.11 -21.88 -16.67
N TYR A 88 19.34 -20.83 -16.32
CA TYR A 88 19.00 -19.71 -17.21
C TYR A 88 18.20 -20.10 -18.46
N SER A 89 17.43 -21.19 -18.41
CA SER A 89 16.58 -21.65 -19.53
C SER A 89 15.45 -20.68 -19.92
N ALA A 90 15.25 -19.59 -19.16
CA ALA A 90 14.18 -18.59 -19.32
C ALA A 90 12.76 -19.17 -19.37
N THR A 91 12.56 -20.41 -18.95
CA THR A 91 11.24 -21.00 -18.77
C THR A 91 10.58 -20.40 -17.53
N LEU A 92 9.29 -20.06 -17.61
CA LEU A 92 8.51 -19.54 -16.49
C LEU A 92 7.58 -20.62 -15.99
N ALA A 93 7.51 -20.81 -14.67
CA ALA A 93 6.53 -21.72 -14.08
C ALA A 93 5.10 -21.12 -14.05
N LEU A 94 5.00 -19.80 -14.17
CA LEU A 94 3.74 -19.07 -14.17
C LEU A 94 3.19 -18.95 -15.59
N THR A 95 1.86 -19.01 -15.73
CA THR A 95 1.22 -18.67 -17.01
C THR A 95 1.25 -17.16 -17.24
N ASP A 96 1.29 -16.77 -18.51
CA ASP A 96 1.27 -15.35 -18.92
C ASP A 96 0.04 -14.63 -18.34
N TRP A 97 -1.13 -15.27 -18.42
CA TRP A 97 -2.38 -14.74 -17.84
C TRP A 97 -2.28 -14.51 -16.32
N SER A 98 -1.71 -15.46 -15.57
CA SER A 98 -1.53 -15.30 -14.12
C SER A 98 -0.61 -14.13 -13.78
N SER A 99 0.44 -13.93 -14.58
CA SER A 99 1.38 -12.82 -14.42
C SER A 99 0.73 -11.46 -14.71
N VAL A 100 -0.10 -11.40 -15.76
CA VAL A 100 -0.87 -10.18 -16.09
C VAL A 100 -1.89 -9.86 -14.99
N PHE A 101 -2.67 -10.86 -14.54
CA PHE A 101 -3.69 -10.64 -13.52
C PHE A 101 -3.10 -10.30 -12.15
N TYR A 102 -1.92 -10.84 -11.80
CA TYR A 102 -1.19 -10.48 -10.60
C TYR A 102 -0.93 -8.97 -10.50
N SER A 103 -0.38 -8.40 -11.56
CA SER A 103 -0.01 -6.99 -11.61
C SER A 103 -1.22 -6.08 -11.80
N LEU A 104 -2.20 -6.49 -12.60
CA LEU A 104 -3.31 -5.65 -13.01
C LEU A 104 -4.49 -5.65 -12.04
N ILE A 105 -4.79 -6.78 -11.39
CA ILE A 105 -6.00 -6.95 -10.57
C ILE A 105 -5.66 -7.36 -9.14
N TYR A 106 -4.95 -8.48 -8.95
CA TYR A 106 -4.86 -9.14 -7.64
C TYR A 106 -4.11 -8.33 -6.58
N THR A 107 -3.22 -7.42 -7.01
CA THR A 107 -2.41 -6.64 -6.07
C THR A 107 -2.55 -5.13 -6.23
N SER A 108 -2.92 -4.64 -7.41
CA SER A 108 -3.09 -3.21 -7.70
C SER A 108 -4.35 -2.64 -7.04
N VAL A 109 -5.51 -3.31 -7.19
CA VAL A 109 -6.81 -2.85 -6.66
C VAL A 109 -6.74 -2.61 -5.15
N PRO A 110 -6.31 -3.58 -4.31
CA PRO A 110 -6.20 -3.35 -2.88
C PRO A 110 -5.17 -2.26 -2.56
N THR A 111 -4.05 -2.19 -3.28
CA THR A 111 -3.05 -1.12 -3.07
C THR A 111 -3.66 0.27 -3.32
N VAL A 112 -4.37 0.45 -4.42
CA VAL A 112 -4.97 1.73 -4.81
C VAL A 112 -6.07 2.12 -3.83
N VAL A 113 -6.93 1.17 -3.44
CA VAL A 113 -8.00 1.43 -2.46
C VAL A 113 -7.42 1.88 -1.12
N VAL A 114 -6.38 1.21 -0.63
CA VAL A 114 -5.68 1.63 0.60
C VAL A 114 -5.00 2.99 0.42
N GLY A 115 -4.30 3.20 -0.70
CA GLY A 115 -3.65 4.47 -1.02
C GLY A 115 -4.61 5.66 -1.09
N ILE A 116 -5.88 5.46 -1.44
CA ILE A 116 -6.87 6.56 -1.49
C ILE A 116 -7.58 6.74 -0.14
N LEU A 117 -7.95 5.64 0.52
CA LEU A 117 -8.87 5.69 1.65
C LEU A 117 -8.18 5.69 3.02
N ASP A 118 -6.93 5.23 3.12
CA ASP A 118 -6.26 5.11 4.42
C ASP A 118 -6.09 6.48 5.09
N LYS A 119 -6.31 6.51 6.39
CA LYS A 119 -6.24 7.71 7.22
C LYS A 119 -5.53 7.31 8.50
N ASP A 120 -4.36 7.89 8.68
CA ASP A 120 -3.49 7.62 9.81
C ASP A 120 -3.99 8.27 11.11
N LEU A 121 -4.57 9.47 11.01
CA LEU A 121 -5.13 10.28 12.11
C LEU A 121 -6.42 10.98 11.68
N SER A 122 -7.28 11.35 12.64
CA SER A 122 -8.47 12.15 12.32
C SER A 122 -8.15 13.61 12.01
N HIS A 123 -9.03 14.25 11.24
CA HIS A 123 -8.90 15.66 10.87
C HIS A 123 -8.86 16.61 12.07
N ASN A 124 -9.57 16.27 13.15
CA ASN A 124 -9.58 17.08 14.37
C ASN A 124 -8.22 17.04 15.08
N THR A 125 -7.61 15.85 15.18
CA THR A 125 -6.28 15.67 15.77
C THR A 125 -5.23 16.47 14.99
N LEU A 126 -5.25 16.40 13.66
CA LEU A 126 -4.30 17.13 12.79
C LEU A 126 -4.45 18.65 12.88
N LEU A 127 -5.68 19.17 13.01
CA LEU A 127 -5.92 20.61 13.16
C LEU A 127 -5.55 21.15 14.54
N TYR A 128 -5.57 20.30 15.56
CA TYR A 128 -5.24 20.64 16.94
C TYR A 128 -3.72 20.56 17.20
N TYR A 129 -3.04 19.56 16.62
CA TYR A 129 -1.60 19.35 16.75
C TYR A 129 -0.86 19.60 15.43
N PRO A 130 -0.64 20.88 15.03
CA PRO A 130 0.01 21.20 13.75
C PRO A 130 1.46 20.72 13.66
N ARG A 131 2.12 20.44 14.79
CA ARG A 131 3.48 19.86 14.82
C ARG A 131 3.57 18.51 14.10
N LEU A 132 2.48 17.75 14.02
CA LEU A 132 2.45 16.47 13.30
C LEU A 132 2.72 16.61 11.80
N TYR A 133 2.52 17.81 11.23
CA TYR A 133 2.86 18.12 9.84
C TYR A 133 4.37 18.15 9.58
N GLU A 134 5.19 18.34 10.63
CA GLU A 134 6.65 18.40 10.52
C GLU A 134 7.26 17.08 10.02
N ALA A 135 6.60 15.95 10.27
CA ALA A 135 6.99 14.64 9.75
C ALA A 135 7.07 14.63 8.21
N GLY A 136 6.16 15.34 7.53
CA GLY A 136 6.20 15.52 6.08
C GLY A 136 7.35 16.40 5.61
N LEU A 137 7.68 17.46 6.36
CA LEU A 137 8.82 18.34 6.07
C LEU A 137 10.17 17.62 6.25
N ARG A 138 10.24 16.70 7.22
CA ARG A 138 11.42 15.87 7.51
C ARG A 138 11.54 14.64 6.60
N ASN A 139 10.64 14.48 5.63
CA ASN A 139 10.57 13.35 4.70
C ASN A 139 10.51 11.97 5.39
N GLU A 140 9.77 11.87 6.50
CA GLU A 140 9.71 10.61 7.27
C GLU A 140 8.85 9.54 6.61
N GLY A 141 7.89 9.92 5.76
CA GLY A 141 7.00 8.98 5.07
C GLY A 141 7.68 8.24 3.92
N TYR A 142 8.58 8.91 3.18
CA TYR A 142 9.38 8.32 2.11
C TYR A 142 10.82 8.77 2.22
N ASN A 143 11.71 7.81 2.51
CA ASN A 143 13.14 8.02 2.59
C ASN A 143 13.87 6.89 1.83
N MET A 144 15.03 7.19 1.26
CA MET A 144 15.89 6.21 0.59
C MET A 144 16.30 5.08 1.53
N THR A 145 16.47 5.35 2.83
CA THR A 145 16.73 4.31 3.82
C THR A 145 15.55 3.35 3.94
N LEU A 146 14.31 3.87 4.01
CA LEU A 146 13.09 3.05 4.07
C LEU A 146 12.92 2.23 2.78
N PHE A 147 13.28 2.79 1.63
CA PHE A 147 13.30 2.08 0.35
C PHE A 147 14.22 0.86 0.41
N TRP A 148 15.48 1.03 0.82
CA TRP A 148 16.42 -0.08 0.90
C TRP A 148 16.05 -1.12 1.97
N ILE A 149 15.55 -0.69 3.12
CA ILE A 149 15.02 -1.62 4.14
C ILE A 149 13.86 -2.45 3.55
N THR A 150 12.97 -1.80 2.80
CA THR A 150 11.87 -2.51 2.14
C THR A 150 12.39 -3.45 1.06
N MET A 151 13.41 -3.09 0.29
CA MET A 151 14.04 -3.99 -0.68
C MET A 151 14.77 -5.19 -0.03
N LEU A 152 15.32 -5.03 1.17
CA LEU A 152 15.87 -6.17 1.92
C LEU A 152 14.76 -7.12 2.40
N ASP A 153 13.62 -6.57 2.81
CA ASP A 153 12.44 -7.35 3.17
C ASP A 153 11.85 -8.09 1.96
N THR A 154 11.79 -7.45 0.77
CA THR A 154 11.36 -8.13 -0.47
C THR A 154 12.29 -9.28 -0.83
N LEU A 155 13.61 -9.12 -0.66
CA LEU A 155 14.59 -10.17 -0.89
C LEU A 155 14.32 -11.37 0.02
N TRP A 156 14.13 -11.15 1.33
CA TRP A 156 13.76 -12.22 2.26
C TRP A 156 12.47 -12.94 1.84
N GLN A 157 11.41 -12.19 1.59
CA GLN A 157 10.10 -12.77 1.26
C GLN A 157 10.12 -13.54 -0.06
N SER A 158 10.87 -13.05 -1.06
CA SER A 158 11.06 -13.75 -2.34
C SER A 158 11.85 -15.07 -2.18
N LEU A 159 12.84 -15.11 -1.28
CA LEU A 159 13.58 -16.33 -0.96
C LEU A 159 12.66 -17.35 -0.28
N VAL A 160 11.83 -16.93 0.67
CA VAL A 160 10.86 -17.81 1.34
C VAL A 160 9.85 -18.36 0.33
N LEU A 161 9.30 -17.53 -0.55
CA LEU A 161 8.37 -17.93 -1.60
C LEU A 161 8.96 -19.03 -2.50
N PHE A 162 10.23 -18.92 -2.86
CA PHE A 162 10.91 -19.90 -3.70
C PHE A 162 11.33 -21.16 -2.94
N TYR A 163 12.04 -21.01 -1.83
CA TYR A 163 12.69 -22.12 -1.13
C TYR A 163 11.72 -23.00 -0.33
N VAL A 164 10.62 -22.45 0.22
CA VAL A 164 9.68 -23.27 1.00
C VAL A 164 9.06 -24.38 0.14
N PRO A 165 8.48 -24.09 -1.05
CA PRO A 165 8.01 -25.13 -1.96
C PRO A 165 9.14 -26.03 -2.44
N PHE A 166 10.31 -25.47 -2.77
CA PHE A 166 11.47 -26.23 -3.23
C PHE A 166 11.89 -27.32 -2.23
N PHE A 167 11.96 -27.00 -0.93
CA PHE A 167 12.30 -27.98 0.10
C PHE A 167 11.14 -28.92 0.43
N THR A 168 9.90 -28.43 0.43
CA THR A 168 8.73 -29.26 0.75
C THR A 168 8.51 -30.36 -0.27
N TYR A 169 8.75 -30.05 -1.54
CA TYR A 169 8.49 -30.95 -2.66
C TYR A 169 9.77 -31.58 -3.25
N ASN A 170 10.92 -31.45 -2.60
CA ASN A 170 12.19 -32.04 -3.07
C ASN A 170 12.11 -33.58 -3.24
N ILE A 171 11.25 -34.25 -2.45
CA ILE A 171 11.10 -35.71 -2.46
C ILE A 171 9.96 -36.16 -3.39
N SER A 172 9.08 -35.24 -3.81
CA SER A 172 7.86 -35.54 -4.56
C SER A 172 7.89 -34.89 -5.93
N THR A 173 7.55 -35.65 -6.98
CA THR A 173 7.50 -35.13 -8.35
C THR A 173 6.33 -34.15 -8.51
N MET A 174 6.58 -32.86 -8.37
CA MET A 174 5.66 -31.81 -8.78
C MET A 174 5.92 -31.38 -10.21
N ASP A 175 4.83 -31.18 -10.96
CA ASP A 175 4.89 -30.55 -12.27
C ASP A 175 5.08 -29.03 -12.17
N ILE A 176 5.66 -28.43 -13.21
CA ILE A 176 6.01 -27.01 -13.30
C ILE A 176 4.77 -26.14 -13.10
N TRP A 177 3.64 -26.51 -13.73
CA TRP A 177 2.38 -25.78 -13.64
C TRP A 177 1.78 -25.82 -12.23
N SER A 178 1.99 -26.92 -11.51
CA SER A 178 1.54 -27.05 -10.12
C SER A 178 2.33 -26.13 -9.19
N MET A 179 3.64 -26.02 -9.42
CA MET A 179 4.50 -25.08 -8.72
C MET A 179 4.11 -23.63 -9.01
N GLY A 180 3.83 -23.30 -10.27
CA GLY A 180 3.33 -21.98 -10.67
C GLY A 180 2.01 -21.60 -10.00
N SER A 181 1.05 -22.54 -9.91
CA SER A 181 -0.20 -22.31 -9.20
C SER A 181 0.03 -22.01 -7.72
N LEU A 182 0.89 -22.81 -7.07
CA LEU A 182 1.26 -22.59 -5.66
C LEU A 182 1.86 -21.20 -5.47
N TRP A 183 2.85 -20.85 -6.27
CA TRP A 183 3.51 -19.54 -6.19
C TRP A 183 2.55 -18.39 -6.41
N THR A 184 1.63 -18.48 -7.38
CA THR A 184 0.67 -17.39 -7.63
C THR A 184 -0.25 -17.16 -6.45
N ILE A 185 -0.81 -18.24 -5.87
CA ILE A 185 -1.70 -18.10 -4.72
C ILE A 185 -0.92 -17.61 -3.49
N ALA A 186 0.26 -18.18 -3.25
CA ALA A 186 1.11 -17.80 -2.11
C ALA A 186 1.56 -16.34 -2.17
N VAL A 187 2.04 -15.85 -3.33
CA VAL A 187 2.50 -14.46 -3.47
C VAL A 187 1.36 -13.47 -3.34
N VAL A 188 0.18 -13.75 -3.91
CA VAL A 188 -0.98 -12.86 -3.77
C VAL A 188 -1.42 -12.76 -2.32
N ILE A 189 -1.53 -13.89 -1.61
CA ILE A 189 -1.94 -13.87 -0.20
C ILE A 189 -0.88 -13.18 0.66
N LEU A 190 0.40 -13.50 0.47
CA LEU A 190 1.50 -12.90 1.21
C LEU A 190 1.53 -11.38 1.07
N VAL A 191 1.44 -10.87 -0.16
CA VAL A 191 1.39 -9.43 -0.45
C VAL A 191 0.12 -8.81 0.15
N ASN A 192 -1.06 -9.40 -0.05
CA ASN A 192 -2.30 -8.84 0.52
C ASN A 192 -2.32 -8.82 2.06
N ILE A 193 -1.75 -9.82 2.72
CA ILE A 193 -1.61 -9.82 4.19
C ILE A 193 -0.54 -8.82 4.63
N HIS A 194 0.55 -8.66 3.88
CA HIS A 194 1.52 -7.58 4.13
C HIS A 194 0.84 -6.21 4.10
N LEU A 195 0.02 -5.94 3.08
CA LEU A 195 -0.78 -4.71 3.02
C LEU A 195 -1.71 -4.58 4.22
N ALA A 196 -2.45 -5.64 4.55
CA ALA A 196 -3.37 -5.68 5.69
C ALA A 196 -2.68 -5.32 7.02
N MET A 197 -1.45 -5.77 7.22
CA MET A 197 -0.66 -5.48 8.43
C MET A 197 -0.33 -4.00 8.59
N ASP A 198 -0.23 -3.26 7.49
CA ASP A 198 0.19 -1.85 7.49
C ASP A 198 -0.98 -0.86 7.47
N ILE A 199 -2.20 -1.33 7.18
CA ILE A 199 -3.42 -0.51 7.25
C ILE A 199 -3.61 0.01 8.67
N GLN A 200 -3.81 1.32 8.78
CA GLN A 200 -4.03 1.98 10.05
C GLN A 200 -5.49 2.01 10.44
N ARG A 201 -6.37 2.31 9.48
CA ARG A 201 -7.81 2.35 9.71
C ARG A 201 -8.54 1.35 8.83
N TRP A 202 -9.10 0.34 9.48
CA TRP A 202 -9.95 -0.64 8.86
C TRP A 202 -11.34 -0.07 8.56
N VAL A 203 -11.65 0.10 7.27
CA VAL A 203 -12.96 0.50 6.75
C VAL A 203 -13.55 -0.69 5.99
N LEU A 204 -14.88 -0.75 5.85
CA LEU A 204 -15.52 -1.85 5.13
C LEU A 204 -15.00 -1.99 3.68
N ILE A 205 -14.73 -0.88 3.00
CA ILE A 205 -14.20 -0.88 1.64
C ILE A 205 -12.79 -1.49 1.59
N THR A 206 -11.92 -1.21 2.57
CA THR A 206 -10.55 -1.77 2.59
C THR A 206 -10.58 -3.27 2.88
N HIS A 207 -11.49 -3.75 3.73
CA HIS A 207 -11.72 -5.18 3.90
C HIS A 207 -12.19 -5.85 2.61
N LEU A 208 -13.21 -5.29 1.96
CA LEU A 208 -13.72 -5.83 0.71
C LEU A 208 -12.65 -5.85 -0.38
N ALA A 209 -11.78 -4.85 -0.44
CA ALA A 209 -10.70 -4.82 -1.41
C ALA A 209 -9.65 -5.92 -1.17
N ILE A 210 -9.21 -6.12 0.07
CA ILE A 210 -8.21 -7.15 0.40
C ILE A 210 -8.79 -8.56 0.23
N TRP A 211 -9.87 -8.86 0.95
CA TRP A 211 -10.46 -10.21 0.95
C TRP A 211 -11.12 -10.52 -0.39
N GLY A 212 -11.74 -9.53 -1.02
CA GLY A 212 -12.29 -9.65 -2.37
C GLY A 212 -11.21 -9.90 -3.40
N SER A 213 -10.02 -9.30 -3.26
CA SER A 213 -8.90 -9.58 -4.17
C SER A 213 -8.41 -11.03 -4.03
N ILE A 214 -8.22 -11.51 -2.80
CA ILE A 214 -7.84 -12.91 -2.53
C ILE A 214 -8.89 -13.87 -3.12
N ALA A 215 -10.19 -13.62 -2.87
CA ALA A 215 -11.27 -14.43 -3.41
C ALA A 215 -11.33 -14.37 -4.94
N ALA A 216 -11.10 -13.20 -5.54
CA ALA A 216 -11.04 -13.04 -6.99
C ALA A 216 -9.88 -13.83 -7.60
N THR A 217 -8.72 -13.90 -6.94
CA THR A 217 -7.60 -14.72 -7.39
C THR A 217 -7.98 -16.20 -7.44
N PHE A 218 -8.61 -16.73 -6.38
CA PHE A 218 -9.08 -18.11 -6.39
C PHE A 218 -10.10 -18.35 -7.50
N LEU A 219 -11.07 -17.45 -7.67
CA LEU A 219 -12.09 -17.56 -8.72
C LEU A 219 -11.46 -17.57 -10.12
N CYS A 220 -10.59 -16.61 -10.42
CA CYS A 220 -9.92 -16.53 -11.71
C CYS A 220 -9.03 -17.75 -11.98
N MET A 221 -8.32 -18.25 -10.98
CA MET A 221 -7.50 -19.46 -11.12
C MET A 221 -8.35 -20.69 -11.44
N VAL A 222 -9.47 -20.89 -10.73
CA VAL A 222 -10.41 -21.98 -11.02
C VAL A 222 -10.96 -21.85 -12.45
N LEU A 223 -11.29 -20.64 -12.90
CA LEU A 223 -11.79 -20.39 -14.25
C LEU A 223 -10.73 -20.71 -15.33
N ILE A 224 -9.48 -20.29 -15.13
CA ILE A 224 -8.38 -20.56 -16.07
C ILE A 224 -8.11 -22.06 -16.16
N ASP A 225 -8.04 -22.74 -15.01
CA ASP A 225 -7.76 -24.18 -14.95
C ASP A 225 -8.92 -25.06 -15.44
N SER A 226 -10.13 -24.49 -15.57
CA SER A 226 -11.29 -25.19 -16.13
C SER A 226 -11.30 -25.19 -17.67
N ILE A 227 -10.43 -24.42 -18.32
CA ILE A 227 -10.38 -24.31 -19.79
C ILE A 227 -9.44 -25.41 -20.35
N PRO A 228 -9.95 -26.38 -21.13
CA PRO A 228 -9.15 -27.53 -21.60
C PRO A 228 -8.01 -27.19 -22.57
N ILE A 229 -8.00 -25.97 -23.11
CA ILE A 229 -7.00 -25.49 -24.06
C ILE A 229 -5.69 -25.14 -23.35
N PHE A 230 -5.75 -24.81 -22.06
CA PHE A 230 -4.56 -24.42 -21.31
C PHE A 230 -3.84 -25.64 -20.71
N PRO A 231 -2.49 -25.61 -20.64
CA PRO A 231 -1.70 -26.71 -20.07
C PRO A 231 -1.94 -26.91 -18.57
N ASN A 232 -2.58 -25.94 -17.90
CA ASN A 232 -2.92 -26.00 -16.48
C ASN A 232 -4.23 -26.74 -16.18
N TYR A 233 -4.82 -27.41 -17.16
CA TYR A 233 -6.15 -28.00 -17.00
C TYR A 233 -6.22 -28.98 -15.81
N GLY A 234 -7.06 -28.68 -14.83
CA GLY A 234 -7.27 -29.52 -13.64
C GLY A 234 -6.13 -29.50 -12.61
N THR A 235 -5.09 -28.69 -12.80
CA THR A 235 -3.92 -28.65 -11.91
C THR A 235 -4.28 -28.15 -10.51
N LEU A 236 -5.02 -27.04 -10.40
CA LEU A 236 -5.47 -26.52 -9.10
C LEU A 236 -6.39 -27.50 -8.38
N TYR A 237 -7.26 -28.23 -9.08
CA TYR A 237 -8.16 -29.20 -8.44
C TYR A 237 -7.38 -30.33 -7.74
N ASN A 238 -6.36 -30.86 -8.42
CA ASN A 238 -5.48 -31.89 -7.88
C ASN A 238 -4.63 -31.37 -6.72
N MET A 239 -4.14 -30.13 -6.81
CA MET A 239 -3.30 -29.53 -5.78
C MET A 239 -4.10 -29.08 -4.55
N ALA A 240 -5.28 -28.52 -4.74
CA ALA A 240 -6.17 -28.09 -3.66
C ALA A 240 -6.68 -29.27 -2.81
N ALA A 241 -6.77 -30.47 -3.39
CA ALA A 241 -7.07 -31.69 -2.66
C ALA A 241 -5.94 -32.12 -1.72
N SER A 242 -4.69 -31.70 -1.99
CA SER A 242 -3.54 -32.04 -1.15
C SER A 242 -3.48 -31.16 0.10
N ARG A 243 -3.28 -31.78 1.25
CA ARG A 243 -3.02 -31.08 2.51
C ARG A 243 -1.66 -30.39 2.54
N THR A 244 -0.67 -30.95 1.83
CA THR A 244 0.68 -30.37 1.79
C THR A 244 0.68 -29.01 1.11
N TYR A 245 -0.18 -28.82 0.10
CA TYR A 245 -0.32 -27.56 -0.63
C TYR A 245 -0.71 -26.40 0.30
N TRP A 246 -1.78 -26.58 1.08
CA TRP A 246 -2.25 -25.55 2.02
C TRP A 246 -1.25 -25.29 3.15
N LEU A 247 -0.59 -26.34 3.65
CA LEU A 247 0.46 -26.20 4.66
C LEU A 247 1.66 -25.40 4.12
N SER A 248 2.09 -25.64 2.87
CA SER A 248 3.14 -24.86 2.23
C SER A 248 2.75 -23.39 2.09
N VAL A 249 1.52 -23.09 1.64
CA VAL A 249 1.03 -21.70 1.55
C VAL A 249 1.01 -21.03 2.92
N CYS A 250 0.48 -21.69 3.95
CA CYS A 250 0.50 -21.16 5.32
C CYS A 250 1.93 -20.93 5.83
N LEU A 251 2.84 -21.86 5.57
CA LEU A 251 4.23 -21.77 6.00
C LEU A 251 4.96 -20.61 5.32
N ILE A 252 4.70 -20.37 4.02
CA ILE A 252 5.24 -19.22 3.29
C ILE A 252 4.78 -17.91 3.93
N ILE A 253 3.48 -17.78 4.23
CA ILE A 253 2.92 -16.55 4.82
C ILE A 253 3.57 -16.28 6.19
N VAL A 254 3.64 -17.31 7.04
CA VAL A 254 4.23 -17.18 8.39
C VAL A 254 5.71 -16.81 8.30
N LEU A 255 6.52 -17.59 7.59
CA LEU A 255 7.98 -17.36 7.51
C LEU A 255 8.33 -16.06 6.76
N GLY A 256 7.55 -15.71 5.74
CA GLY A 256 7.76 -14.49 4.96
C GLY A 256 7.50 -13.24 5.79
N LEU A 257 6.39 -13.21 6.53
CA LEU A 257 5.97 -12.02 7.28
C LEU A 257 6.58 -11.93 8.69
N LEU A 258 7.13 -13.02 9.22
CA LEU A 258 7.64 -13.06 10.59
C LEU A 258 8.72 -11.99 10.88
N PRO A 259 9.79 -11.83 10.07
CA PRO A 259 10.82 -10.85 10.39
C PRO A 259 10.27 -9.42 10.37
N ARG A 260 9.42 -9.10 9.40
CA ARG A 260 8.77 -7.80 9.28
C ARG A 260 7.88 -7.51 10.49
N PHE A 261 7.04 -8.47 10.88
CA PHE A 261 6.17 -8.34 12.04
C PHE A 261 6.97 -8.11 13.33
N LEU A 262 8.03 -8.89 13.57
CA LEU A 262 8.89 -8.72 14.74
C LEU A 262 9.59 -7.37 14.75
N CYS A 263 10.19 -6.95 13.63
CA CYS A 263 10.84 -5.65 13.50
C CYS A 263 9.85 -4.50 13.75
N LYS A 264 8.63 -4.60 13.22
CA LYS A 264 7.57 -3.61 13.43
C LYS A 264 7.20 -3.50 14.91
N VAL A 265 6.91 -4.62 15.57
CA VAL A 265 6.55 -4.64 17.00
C VAL A 265 7.67 -4.08 17.88
N ILE A 266 8.93 -4.48 17.62
CA ILE A 266 10.09 -3.97 18.36
C ILE A 266 10.23 -2.46 18.15
N TYR A 267 10.19 -1.98 16.91
CA TYR A 267 10.34 -0.57 16.62
C TYR A 267 9.21 0.28 17.23
N GLU A 268 7.96 -0.16 17.09
CA GLU A 268 6.79 0.53 17.64
C GLU A 268 6.82 0.58 19.18
N THR A 269 7.35 -0.45 19.84
CA THR A 269 7.42 -0.50 21.30
C THR A 269 8.56 0.36 21.88
N PHE A 270 9.74 0.34 21.24
CA PHE A 270 10.94 0.98 21.80
C PHE A 270 11.21 2.39 21.23
N TRP A 271 10.78 2.69 20.01
CA TRP A 271 10.99 3.97 19.33
C TRP A 271 9.71 4.46 18.62
N PRO A 272 8.63 4.76 19.36
CA PRO A 272 7.39 5.21 18.75
C PRO A 272 7.55 6.59 18.10
N SER A 273 6.97 6.76 16.91
CA SER A 273 6.90 8.05 16.21
C SER A 273 5.82 8.95 16.80
N ASP A 274 5.95 10.27 16.60
CA ASP A 274 4.96 11.25 17.08
C ASP A 274 3.53 10.96 16.53
N ILE A 275 3.44 10.47 15.29
CA ILE A 275 2.19 10.04 14.66
C ILE A 275 1.59 8.83 15.37
N GLN A 276 2.42 7.86 15.77
CA GLN A 276 1.97 6.68 16.52
C GLN A 276 1.49 7.07 17.92
N ILE A 277 2.24 7.91 18.64
CA ILE A 277 1.85 8.42 19.97
C ILE A 277 0.53 9.18 19.88
N ALA A 278 0.36 10.04 18.88
CA ALA A 278 -0.89 10.76 18.65
C ALA A 278 -2.06 9.82 18.36
N ARG A 279 -1.82 8.75 17.59
CA ARG A 279 -2.83 7.74 17.29
C ARG A 279 -3.24 6.95 18.53
N GLU A 280 -2.28 6.51 19.34
CA GLU A 280 -2.56 5.82 20.60
C GLU A 280 -3.36 6.71 21.55
N ALA A 281 -3.03 8.00 21.63
CA ALA A 281 -3.80 8.96 22.41
C ALA A 281 -5.26 9.12 21.91
N GLU A 282 -5.47 9.08 20.59
CA GLU A 282 -6.80 9.11 19.96
C GLU A 282 -7.60 7.85 20.27
N LEU A 283 -6.98 6.66 20.15
CA LEU A 283 -7.59 5.37 20.46
C LEU A 283 -7.98 5.24 21.93
N LEU A 284 -7.11 5.70 22.84
CA LEU A 284 -7.36 5.70 24.28
C LEU A 284 -8.40 6.75 24.71
N LYS A 285 -8.95 7.54 23.77
CA LYS A 285 -9.88 8.65 24.04
C LYS A 285 -9.37 9.62 25.11
N LYS A 286 -8.05 9.70 25.31
CA LYS A 286 -7.40 10.65 26.23
C LYS A 286 -7.40 12.07 25.67
N LEU A 287 -7.71 12.19 24.38
CA LEU A 287 -7.96 13.47 23.73
C LEU A 287 -9.22 14.12 24.35
N PRO A 288 -9.15 15.39 24.81
CA PRO A 288 -10.20 16.00 25.63
C PRO A 288 -11.56 15.98 24.92
N GLN A 289 -12.63 15.73 25.69
CA GLN A 289 -14.03 15.68 25.22
C GLN A 289 -14.48 16.92 24.41
N GLN A 290 -13.73 18.02 24.46
CA GLN A 290 -13.87 19.20 23.60
C GLN A 290 -13.75 18.91 22.08
N LEU A 291 -13.13 17.79 21.67
CA LEU A 291 -13.05 17.38 20.26
C LEU A 291 -14.38 16.87 19.68
N ARG A 292 -15.33 16.51 20.56
CA ARG A 292 -16.67 16.07 20.17
C ARG A 292 -17.67 17.23 20.11
N SER A 293 -17.32 18.39 20.65
CA SER A 293 -18.27 19.46 20.99
C SER A 293 -18.02 20.81 20.32
N ARG A 294 -17.26 20.87 19.22
CA ARG A 294 -17.27 22.06 18.34
C ARG A 294 -18.06 21.76 17.06
N PRO A 295 -19.40 21.72 17.12
CA PRO A 295 -20.21 21.86 15.91
C PRO A 295 -20.08 23.32 15.44
N GLU A 296 -19.55 23.53 14.24
CA GLU A 296 -19.96 24.56 13.25
C GLU A 296 -20.30 26.00 13.72
N SER A 297 -19.88 26.46 14.90
CA SER A 297 -20.31 27.76 15.44
C SER A 297 -19.35 28.93 15.20
N ASP A 298 -18.21 28.71 14.56
CA ASP A 298 -17.21 29.77 14.32
C ASP A 298 -17.07 30.10 12.81
N ILE A 299 -18.14 29.88 12.04
CA ILE A 299 -18.32 30.46 10.70
C ILE A 299 -19.49 31.45 10.79
N SER A 300 -19.20 32.62 11.35
CA SER A 300 -20.02 33.83 11.23
C SER A 300 -19.09 35.03 11.16
#